data_AF-A0A949E3A3-F1
#
_entry.id   AF-A0A949E3A3-F1
#
_cell.length_a   1.000
_cell.length_b   1.000
_cell.length_c   1.000
_cell.angle_alpha   90.00
_cell.angle_beta   90.00
_cell.angle_gamma   90.00
#
_symmetry.space_group_name_H-M   'P 1'
#
loop_
_entity.id
_entity.type
_entity.pdbx_description
1 polymer ?
#
loop_
_entity_poly.entity_id
_entity_poly.type
_entity_poly.pdbx_seq_one_letter_code
_entity_poly.pdbx_strand_id
1 'polypeptide(L)'
;MSEAAPQESPEVRPQPRIPPLDKMAFAQLSNAVRQSGLTINADAVTSVRDNEFRTERYQKAFDVIEGLYMRLNAEASRRRSELLREAVQYKSGALKMTPKEWLLRQRRETENTQRIEHARRHFTRILDALAVMRAETPETPRIEPSDE
;
A
#
# COMPACT_ATOMS: atom_id res chain seq x y z
N MET A 1 22.43 -42.60 34.58
CA MET A 1 21.58 -41.42 34.84
C MET A 1 22.01 -40.32 33.89
N SER A 2 21.04 -39.84 33.11
CA SER A 2 20.92 -38.60 32.33
C SER A 2 22.13 -38.02 31.58
N GLU A 3 22.10 -38.25 30.28
CA GLU A 3 22.75 -37.49 29.22
C GLU A 3 22.05 -36.12 29.08
N ALA A 4 22.78 -35.03 29.26
CA ALA A 4 22.23 -33.67 29.12
C ALA A 4 22.31 -33.25 27.65
N ALA A 5 21.14 -33.15 27.00
CA ALA A 5 21.01 -32.62 25.64
C ALA A 5 21.43 -31.14 25.61
N PRO A 6 22.20 -30.70 24.58
CA PRO A 6 22.49 -29.29 24.40
C PRO A 6 21.20 -28.53 24.05
N GLN A 7 20.90 -27.48 24.80
CA GLN A 7 19.80 -26.56 24.48
C GLN A 7 20.13 -25.85 23.17
N GLU A 8 19.34 -26.13 22.14
CA GLU A 8 19.35 -25.35 20.90
C GLU A 8 18.87 -23.94 21.24
N SER A 9 19.79 -22.97 21.23
CA SER A 9 19.46 -21.56 21.25
C SER A 9 18.46 -21.27 20.13
N PRO A 10 17.35 -20.54 20.41
CA PRO A 10 16.40 -20.20 19.36
C PRO A 10 17.13 -19.40 18.30
N GLU A 11 17.25 -19.99 17.11
CA GLU A 11 17.81 -19.38 15.92
C GLU A 11 16.95 -18.14 15.61
N VAL A 12 17.40 -16.97 16.08
CA VAL A 12 16.77 -15.68 15.77
C VAL A 12 16.98 -15.48 14.29
N ARG A 13 16.00 -15.95 13.49
CA ARG A 13 15.95 -15.68 12.06
C ARG A 13 16.07 -14.16 11.93
N PRO A 14 17.08 -13.64 11.22
CA PRO A 14 17.20 -12.20 11.03
C PRO A 14 15.91 -11.76 10.33
N GLN A 15 15.07 -11.02 11.06
CA GLN A 15 13.90 -10.42 10.45
C GLN A 15 14.42 -9.57 9.28
N PRO A 16 13.81 -9.68 8.09
CA PRO A 16 14.21 -8.86 6.97
C PRO A 16 14.19 -7.40 7.44
N ARG A 17 15.35 -6.73 7.38
CA ARG A 17 15.45 -5.32 7.76
C ARG A 17 14.57 -4.52 6.83
N ILE A 18 13.37 -4.19 7.28
CA ILE A 18 12.49 -3.29 6.54
C ILE A 18 13.22 -1.94 6.52
N PRO A 19 13.55 -1.40 5.33
CA PRO A 19 14.29 -0.16 5.26
C PRO A 19 13.49 0.95 5.97
N PRO A 20 14.15 1.77 6.80
CA PRO A 20 13.47 2.81 7.57
C PRO A 20 12.65 3.71 6.66
N LEU A 21 11.44 4.05 7.10
CA LEU A 21 10.53 4.89 6.34
C LEU A 21 11.01 6.34 6.42
N ASP A 22 11.60 6.84 5.33
CA ASP A 22 11.99 8.24 5.23
C ASP A 22 10.86 9.15 4.73
N LYS A 23 11.07 10.47 4.83
CA LYS A 23 10.10 11.48 4.36
C LYS A 23 9.83 11.38 2.85
N MET A 24 10.74 10.76 2.08
CA MET A 24 10.58 10.61 0.63
C MET A 24 9.59 9.50 0.28
N ALA A 25 9.46 8.46 1.10
CA ALA A 25 8.53 7.36 0.86
C ALA A 25 7.07 7.83 0.71
N PHE A 26 6.59 8.72 1.58
CA PHE A 26 5.24 9.30 1.47
C PHE A 26 5.07 10.18 0.23
N ALA A 27 6.10 10.91 -0.17
CA ALA A 27 6.06 11.71 -1.40
C ALA A 27 6.03 10.81 -2.65
N GLN A 28 6.79 9.72 -2.65
CA GLN A 28 6.78 8.71 -3.70
C GLN A 28 5.41 8.03 -3.81
N LEU A 29 4.80 7.67 -2.68
CA LEU A 29 3.44 7.13 -2.66
C LEU A 29 2.43 8.15 -3.18
N SER A 30 2.43 9.39 -2.69
CA SER A 30 1.51 10.43 -3.16
C SER A 30 1.62 10.63 -4.68
N ASN A 31 2.84 10.67 -5.22
CA ASN A 31 3.07 10.77 -6.65
C ASN A 31 2.59 9.52 -7.40
N ALA A 32 2.84 8.32 -6.90
CA ALA A 32 2.39 7.08 -7.52
C ALA A 32 0.85 6.99 -7.54
N VAL A 33 0.19 7.45 -6.48
CA VAL A 33 -1.28 7.55 -6.41
C VAL A 33 -1.80 8.51 -7.48
N ARG A 34 -1.23 9.72 -7.62
CA ARG A 34 -1.63 10.66 -8.69
C ARG A 34 -1.42 10.05 -10.08
N GLN A 35 -0.29 9.39 -10.30
CA GLN A 35 0.04 8.79 -11.59
C GLN A 35 -0.81 7.55 -11.93
N SER A 36 -1.40 6.88 -10.95
CA SER A 36 -2.27 5.72 -11.18
C SER A 36 -3.51 6.05 -12.01
N GLY A 37 -3.92 7.32 -12.03
CA GLY A 37 -5.14 7.77 -12.72
C GLY A 37 -6.44 7.25 -12.09
N LEU A 38 -6.37 6.63 -10.91
CA LEU A 38 -7.53 6.23 -10.11
C LEU A 38 -7.98 7.38 -9.21
N THR A 39 -9.27 7.40 -8.86
CA THR A 39 -9.88 8.43 -8.01
C THR A 39 -9.55 8.23 -6.52
N ILE A 40 -8.26 8.25 -6.19
CA ILE A 40 -7.72 8.13 -4.84
C ILE A 40 -7.12 9.47 -4.42
N ASN A 41 -7.44 9.91 -3.20
CA ASN A 41 -6.97 11.20 -2.69
C ASN A 41 -5.47 11.12 -2.32
N ALA A 42 -4.61 11.62 -3.21
CA ALA A 42 -3.16 11.68 -2.98
C ALA A 42 -2.74 12.68 -1.90
N ASP A 43 -3.56 13.68 -1.60
CA ASP A 43 -3.28 14.67 -0.56
C ASP A 43 -3.55 14.09 0.83
N ALA A 44 -4.42 13.07 0.94
CA ALA A 44 -4.58 12.29 2.15
C ALA A 44 -3.27 11.60 2.57
N VAL A 45 -2.47 11.11 1.61
CA VAL A 45 -1.14 10.52 1.89
C VAL A 45 -0.20 11.56 2.51
N THR A 46 -0.21 12.79 1.99
CA THR A 46 0.61 13.89 2.53
C THR A 46 0.14 14.28 3.94
N SER A 47 -1.17 14.32 4.16
CA SER A 47 -1.75 14.57 5.48
C SER A 47 -1.34 13.51 6.50
N VAL A 48 -1.34 12.22 6.14
CA VAL A 48 -0.89 11.14 7.05
C VAL A 48 0.57 11.35 7.44
N ARG A 49 1.43 11.69 6.48
CA ARG A 49 2.85 11.99 6.76
C ARG A 49 2.98 13.10 7.80
N ASP A 50 2.26 14.20 7.60
CA ASP A 50 2.46 15.41 8.38
C ASP A 50 1.78 15.37 9.76
N ASN A 51 0.61 14.74 9.85
CA ASN A 51 -0.25 14.79 11.04
C ASN A 51 -0.17 13.55 11.93
N GLU A 52 0.21 12.39 11.38
CA GLU A 52 0.23 11.13 12.13
C GLU A 52 1.64 10.56 12.22
N PHE A 53 2.32 10.41 11.07
CA PHE A 53 3.66 9.82 11.03
C PHE A 53 4.70 10.68 11.76
N ARG A 54 4.73 12.00 11.51
CA ARG A 54 5.65 12.92 12.20
C ARG A 54 5.41 13.04 13.70
N THR A 55 4.21 12.74 14.16
CA THR A 55 3.85 12.77 15.58
C THR A 55 3.87 11.36 16.20
N GLU A 56 4.55 10.41 15.55
CA GLU A 56 4.75 9.03 16.03
C GLU A 56 3.46 8.24 16.27
N ARG A 57 2.34 8.66 15.65
CA ARG A 57 1.05 7.95 15.70
C ARG A 57 1.00 6.87 14.62
N TYR A 58 1.90 5.89 14.73
CA TYR A 58 2.12 4.89 13.68
C TYR A 58 0.91 3.99 13.42
N GLN A 59 0.14 3.63 14.46
CA GLN A 59 -1.10 2.86 14.29
C GLN A 59 -2.14 3.63 13.46
N LYS A 60 -2.37 4.91 13.80
CA LYS A 60 -3.32 5.75 13.05
C LYS A 60 -2.84 6.01 11.62
N ALA A 61 -1.54 6.20 11.42
CA ALA A 61 -0.97 6.28 10.08
C ALA A 61 -1.20 4.99 9.28
N PHE A 62 -1.02 3.82 9.90
CA PHE A 62 -1.27 2.52 9.29
C PHE A 62 -2.73 2.40 8.83
N ASP A 63 -3.69 2.65 9.73
CA ASP A 63 -5.12 2.50 9.44
C ASP A 63 -5.58 3.36 8.26
N VAL A 64 -5.11 4.61 8.20
CA VAL A 64 -5.47 5.52 7.09
C VAL A 64 -4.85 5.08 5.77
N ILE A 65 -3.57 4.68 5.78
CA ILE A 65 -2.89 4.20 4.56
C ILE A 65 -3.52 2.88 4.08
N GLU A 66 -3.89 1.99 4.99
CA GLU A 66 -4.58 0.73 4.67
C GLU A 66 -5.93 1.02 4.01
N GLY A 67 -6.72 1.94 4.57
CA GLY A 67 -8.00 2.36 3.97
C GLY A 67 -7.84 2.91 2.55
N LEU A 68 -6.78 3.72 2.30
CA LEU A 68 -6.46 4.21 0.96
C LEU A 68 -6.04 3.08 0.01
N TYR A 69 -5.28 2.10 0.51
CA TYR A 69 -4.86 0.94 -0.26
C TYR A 69 -6.04 0.04 -0.66
N MET A 70 -6.98 -0.20 0.26
CA MET A 70 -8.21 -0.95 -0.02
C MET A 70 -9.05 -0.25 -1.09
N ARG A 71 -9.15 1.08 -1.04
CA ARG A 71 -9.85 1.86 -2.08
C ARG A 71 -9.15 1.78 -3.43
N LEU A 72 -7.81 1.88 -3.46
CA LEU A 72 -7.03 1.69 -4.69
C LEU A 72 -7.34 0.32 -5.32
N ASN A 73 -7.38 -0.75 -4.51
CA ASN A 73 -7.67 -2.09 -4.99
C ASN A 73 -9.10 -2.26 -5.50
N ALA A 74 -10.08 -1.64 -4.85
CA ALA A 74 -11.47 -1.62 -5.31
C ALA A 74 -11.58 -0.92 -6.68
N GLU A 75 -11.01 0.27 -6.84
CA GLU A 75 -11.06 1.03 -8.10
C GLU A 75 -10.28 0.33 -9.23
N ALA A 76 -9.12 -0.26 -8.93
CA ALA A 76 -8.37 -1.06 -9.88
C ALA A 76 -9.17 -2.28 -10.37
N SER A 77 -9.90 -2.94 -9.47
CA SER A 77 -10.74 -4.09 -9.80
C SER A 77 -11.93 -3.69 -10.66
N ARG A 78 -12.60 -2.58 -10.30
CA ARG A 78 -13.68 -2.00 -11.10
C ARG A 78 -13.22 -1.68 -12.52
N ARG A 79 -12.11 -0.95 -12.66
CA ARG A 79 -11.52 -0.60 -13.96
C ARG A 79 -11.23 -1.86 -14.78
N ARG A 80 -10.64 -2.89 -14.16
CA ARG A 80 -10.36 -4.17 -14.85
C ARG A 80 -11.64 -4.83 -15.37
N SER A 81 -12.72 -4.83 -14.60
CA SER A 81 -14.02 -5.35 -15.05
C SER A 81 -14.59 -4.53 -16.21
N GLU A 82 -14.46 -3.21 -16.19
CA GLU A 82 -14.88 -2.32 -17.29
C GLU A 82 -14.11 -2.63 -18.58
N LEU A 83 -12.79 -2.81 -18.50
CA LEU A 83 -11.95 -3.18 -19.64
C LEU A 83 -12.30 -4.55 -20.22
N LEU A 84 -12.63 -5.53 -19.37
CA LEU A 84 -13.08 -6.84 -19.82
C LEU A 84 -14.41 -6.76 -20.58
N ARG A 85 -15.38 -5.98 -20.06
CA ARG A 85 -16.66 -5.73 -20.74
C ARG A 85 -16.44 -5.04 -22.08
N GLU A 86 -15.58 -4.02 -22.10
CA GLU A 86 -15.24 -3.30 -23.32
C GLU A 86 -14.61 -4.22 -24.37
N ALA A 87 -13.70 -5.12 -23.96
CA ALA A 87 -13.10 -6.10 -24.86
C ALA A 87 -14.14 -7.07 -25.45
N VAL A 88 -15.16 -7.47 -24.68
CA VAL A 88 -16.28 -8.26 -25.20
C VAL A 88 -17.13 -7.46 -26.19
N GLN A 89 -17.40 -6.19 -25.90
CA GLN A 89 -18.15 -5.31 -26.79
C GLN A 89 -17.42 -5.04 -28.11
N TYR A 90 -16.09 -4.88 -28.06
CA TYR A 90 -15.27 -4.77 -29.26
C TYR A 90 -15.33 -6.03 -30.11
N LYS A 91 -15.12 -7.21 -29.50
CA LYS A 91 -15.14 -8.50 -30.20
C LYS A 91 -16.50 -8.83 -30.82
N SER A 92 -17.59 -8.44 -30.17
CA SER A 92 -18.96 -8.62 -30.69
C SER A 92 -19.38 -7.57 -31.73
N GLY A 93 -18.56 -6.54 -31.97
CA GLY A 93 -18.88 -5.44 -32.89
C GLY A 93 -19.89 -4.43 -32.35
N ALA A 94 -20.29 -4.56 -31.07
CA ALA A 94 -21.15 -3.62 -30.36
C ALA A 94 -20.43 -2.29 -30.08
N LEU A 95 -19.12 -2.33 -29.82
CA LEU A 95 -18.28 -1.14 -29.73
C LEU A 95 -17.73 -0.79 -31.11
N LYS A 96 -18.12 0.36 -31.64
CA LYS A 96 -17.60 0.87 -32.93
C LYS A 96 -16.25 1.54 -32.70
N MET A 97 -15.19 0.82 -33.05
CA MET A 97 -13.81 1.29 -32.99
C MET A 97 -13.01 0.57 -34.07
N THR A 98 -12.10 1.28 -34.73
CA THR A 98 -11.20 0.65 -35.70
C THR A 98 -10.17 -0.23 -34.98
N PRO A 99 -9.61 -1.26 -35.65
CA PRO A 99 -8.54 -2.07 -35.05
C PRO A 99 -7.33 -1.26 -34.59
N LYS A 100 -6.99 -0.19 -35.31
CA LYS A 100 -5.89 0.71 -34.95
C LYS A 100 -6.17 1.47 -33.65
N GLU A 101 -7.38 2.01 -33.50
CA GLU A 101 -7.81 2.69 -32.28
C GLU A 101 -7.86 1.73 -31.09
N TRP A 102 -8.33 0.50 -31.31
CA TRP A 102 -8.36 -0.55 -30.29
C TRP A 102 -6.96 -0.88 -29.77
N LEU A 103 -5.99 -1.08 -30.66
CA LEU A 103 -4.59 -1.34 -30.28
C LEU A 103 -3.98 -0.16 -29.50
N LEU A 104 -4.22 1.07 -29.94
CA LEU A 104 -3.73 2.26 -29.24
C LEU A 104 -4.35 2.36 -27.83
N ARG A 105 -5.64 2.05 -27.71
CA ARG A 105 -6.33 2.00 -26.41
C ARG A 105 -5.74 0.94 -25.51
N GLN A 106 -5.53 -0.29 -26.00
CA GLN A 106 -4.92 -1.37 -25.22
C GLN A 106 -3.51 -1.02 -24.73
N ARG A 107 -2.70 -0.31 -25.54
CA ARG A 107 -1.39 0.17 -25.12
C ARG A 107 -1.51 1.13 -23.94
N ARG A 108 -2.41 2.12 -24.02
CA ARG A 108 -2.65 3.07 -22.92
C ARG A 108 -3.11 2.37 -21.65
N GLU A 109 -3.96 1.35 -21.76
CA GLU A 109 -4.44 0.59 -20.61
C GLU A 109 -3.36 -0.30 -19.98
N THR A 110 -2.42 -0.81 -20.78
CA THR A 110 -1.23 -1.48 -20.26
C THR A 110 -0.38 -0.52 -19.42
N GLU A 111 -0.12 0.69 -19.92
CA GLU A 111 0.62 1.71 -19.16
C GLU A 111 -0.10 2.09 -17.85
N ASN A 112 -1.42 2.28 -17.91
CA ASN A 112 -2.22 2.59 -16.72
C ASN A 112 -2.14 1.46 -15.68
N THR A 113 -2.20 0.20 -16.14
CA THR A 113 -2.03 -0.97 -15.26
C THR A 113 -0.67 -0.97 -14.58
N GLN A 114 0.40 -0.64 -15.30
CA GLN A 114 1.74 -0.54 -14.72
C GLN A 114 1.85 0.57 -13.66
N ARG A 115 1.19 1.72 -13.88
CA ARG A 115 1.14 2.82 -12.90
C ARG A 115 0.37 2.43 -11.64
N ILE A 116 -0.72 1.68 -11.77
CA ILE A 116 -1.47 1.12 -10.62
C ILE A 116 -0.59 0.14 -9.84
N GLU A 117 0.09 -0.79 -10.51
CA GLU A 117 0.99 -1.74 -9.85
C GLU A 117 2.18 -1.05 -9.18
N HIS A 118 2.68 0.04 -9.77
CA HIS A 118 3.69 0.87 -9.12
C HIS A 118 3.16 1.50 -7.83
N ALA A 119 1.94 2.06 -7.82
CA ALA A 119 1.32 2.58 -6.60
C ALA A 119 1.12 1.49 -5.54
N ARG A 120 0.69 0.29 -5.93
CA ARG A 120 0.54 -0.87 -5.02
C ARG A 120 1.83 -1.20 -4.29
N ARG A 121 2.96 -1.24 -5.00
CA ARG A 121 4.27 -1.50 -4.37
C ARG A 121 4.65 -0.46 -3.32
N HIS A 122 4.35 0.83 -3.58
CA HIS A 122 4.59 1.89 -2.60
C HIS A 122 3.67 1.79 -1.37
N PHE A 123 2.40 1.41 -1.57
CA PHE A 123 1.48 1.14 -0.46
C PHE A 123 1.99 0.00 0.42
N THR A 124 2.31 -1.15 -0.17
CA THR A 124 2.82 -2.31 0.57
C THR A 124 4.08 -1.94 1.36
N ARG A 125 5.04 -1.26 0.72
CA ARG A 125 6.26 -0.81 1.40
C ARG A 125 5.98 0.08 2.62
N ILE A 126 5.05 1.03 2.50
CA ILE A 126 4.70 1.92 3.63
C ILE A 126 3.97 1.15 4.73
N LEU A 127 3.03 0.28 4.37
CA LEU A 127 2.29 -0.53 5.33
C LEU A 127 3.20 -1.46 6.11
N ASP A 128 4.14 -2.12 5.44
CA ASP A 128 5.13 -3.00 6.06
C ASP A 128 6.00 -2.22 7.06
N ALA A 129 6.47 -1.03 6.69
CA ALA A 129 7.28 -0.20 7.58
C ALA A 129 6.48 0.34 8.78
N LEU A 130 5.25 0.80 8.55
CA LEU A 130 4.36 1.25 9.64
C LEU A 130 4.01 0.09 10.58
N ALA A 131 3.86 -1.14 10.05
CA ALA A 131 3.59 -2.32 10.84
C ALA A 131 4.74 -2.69 11.79
N VAL A 132 5.99 -2.43 11.41
CA VAL A 132 7.15 -2.57 12.29
C VAL A 132 7.20 -1.44 13.32
N MET A 133 7.06 -0.19 12.89
CA MET A 133 7.13 0.97 13.78
C MET A 133 6.05 0.96 14.87
N ARG A 134 4.82 0.51 14.55
CA ARG A 134 3.77 0.34 15.56
C ARG A 134 4.09 -0.75 16.59
N ALA A 135 4.84 -1.78 16.21
CA ALA A 135 5.21 -2.86 17.11
C ALA A 135 6.38 -2.47 18.02
N GLU A 136 7.27 -1.61 17.52
CA GLU A 136 8.42 -1.06 18.24
C GLU A 136 8.07 0.12 19.17
N THR A 137 6.87 0.69 19.03
CA THR A 137 6.36 1.78 19.89
C THR A 137 5.36 1.21 20.89
N PRO A 138 5.79 0.65 22.04
CA PRO A 138 4.86 0.23 23.08
C PRO A 138 4.11 1.47 23.58
N GLU A 139 2.78 1.42 23.57
CA GLU A 139 1.96 2.36 24.34
C GLU A 139 2.49 2.34 25.77
N THR A 140 3.11 3.44 26.20
CA THR A 140 3.57 3.57 27.57
C THR A 140 2.32 3.47 28.46
N PRO A 141 2.24 2.50 29.40
CA PRO A 141 1.10 2.46 30.29
C PRO A 141 1.05 3.79 31.04
N ARG A 142 -0.09 4.49 30.92
CA ARG A 142 -0.42 5.63 31.79
C ARG A 142 -0.44 5.06 33.20
N ILE A 143 0.63 5.30 33.96
CA ILE A 143 0.61 5.13 35.40
C ILE A 143 -0.32 6.22 35.90
N GLU A 144 -1.55 5.86 36.25
CA GLU A 144 -2.42 6.77 37.00
C GLU A 144 -1.72 7.11 38.31
N PRO A 145 -1.72 8.39 38.74
CA PRO A 145 -1.19 8.73 40.04
C PRO A 145 -2.05 7.99 41.08
N SER A 146 -1.43 7.05 41.78
CA SER A 146 -1.98 6.53 43.03
C SER A 146 -1.98 7.70 44.01
N ASP A 147 -3.16 8.27 44.23
CA ASP A 147 -3.40 9.16 45.36
C ASP A 147 -3.19 8.33 46.64
N GLU A 148 -2.13 8.63 47.38
CA GLU A 148 -1.88 8.17 48.76
C GLU A 148 -1.79 9.40 49.68
#